data_AF-A0A1H8Z3X6-F1
#
_entry.id   AF-A0A1H8Z3X6-F1
#
_cell.length_a   1.000
_cell.length_b   1.000
_cell.length_c   1.000
_cell.angle_alpha   90.00
_cell.angle_beta   90.00
_cell.angle_gamma   90.00
#
_symmetry.space_group_name_H-M   'P 1'
#
loop_
_entity.id
_entity.type
_entity.pdbx_description
1 polymer ?
#
loop_
_entity_poly.entity_id
_entity_poly.type
_entity_poly.pdbx_seq_one_letter_code
_entity_poly.pdbx_strand_id
1 'polypeptide(L)'
;MENFNDTQKEERPKVNPFISVWLHPKQTARYMINEKSIGFAILIMSIGYIGSIMSGLTDSEFFTDLSPWLLALLCVIFAPIAGIIGTAISALITWLFGKLFKGTGTYSDLFKGLSLTAVPFIVLIPFYLIWLFTSPESLLDPNFMGSLPWIFWPAILASIVVTIWSFVISVGVVAEAHQISNWMAFFTIFIPGIILFILFFVLFFIILVGIIGVGMM
;
A
#
# COMPACT_ATOMS: atom_id res chain seq x y z
N MET A 1 3.98 34.13 44.56
CA MET A 1 3.58 32.76 44.25
C MET A 1 3.56 32.66 42.74
N GLU A 2 4.65 32.15 42.17
CA GLU A 2 4.84 32.04 40.72
C GLU A 2 3.93 30.94 40.15
N ASN A 3 3.30 31.25 39.03
CA ASN A 3 2.41 30.36 38.29
C ASN A 3 3.19 29.14 37.77
N PHE A 4 3.04 27.99 38.44
CA PHE A 4 3.39 26.67 37.92
C PHE A 4 2.39 26.24 36.83
N ASN A 5 2.37 26.95 35.71
CA ASN A 5 1.61 26.55 34.52
C ASN A 5 2.47 26.46 33.27
N ASP A 6 3.75 26.13 33.46
CA ASP A 6 4.54 25.48 32.41
C ASP A 6 4.07 24.03 32.29
N THR A 7 2.94 23.86 31.60
CA THR A 7 2.69 22.60 30.93
C THR A 7 3.85 22.40 29.98
N GLN A 8 4.81 21.57 30.39
CA GLN A 8 5.79 21.00 29.51
C GLN A 8 5.01 20.43 28.33
N LYS A 9 4.94 21.16 27.22
CA LYS A 9 4.75 20.57 25.91
C LYS A 9 5.94 19.64 25.78
N GLU A 10 5.78 18.39 26.20
CA GLU A 10 6.72 17.31 25.91
C GLU A 10 7.14 17.54 24.46
N GLU A 11 8.41 17.85 24.23
CA GLU A 11 8.94 18.04 22.90
C GLU A 11 8.78 16.69 22.18
N ARG A 12 7.63 16.52 21.53
CA ARG A 12 7.30 15.27 20.83
C ARG A 12 8.41 15.08 19.81
N PRO A 13 9.18 13.98 19.89
CA PRO A 13 10.34 13.81 19.03
C PRO A 13 9.87 13.90 17.58
N LYS A 14 10.45 14.83 16.82
CA LYS A 14 10.21 14.95 15.38
C LYS A 14 10.75 13.67 14.72
N VAL A 15 9.88 12.69 14.52
CA VAL A 15 10.23 11.43 13.85
C VAL A 15 10.19 11.64 12.34
N ASN A 16 11.19 11.14 11.62
CA ASN A 16 11.16 11.09 10.16
C ASN A 16 10.24 9.94 9.71
N PRO A 17 9.09 10.20 9.08
CA PRO A 17 8.14 9.15 8.74
C PRO A 17 8.67 8.12 7.72
N PHE A 18 9.61 8.51 6.85
CA PHE A 18 10.18 7.61 5.83
C PHE A 18 11.07 6.50 6.42
N ILE A 19 11.68 6.76 7.57
CA ILE A 19 12.63 5.85 8.22
C ILE A 19 11.98 5.22 9.45
N SER A 20 11.35 6.04 10.29
CA SER A 20 10.80 5.58 11.57
C SER A 20 9.66 4.57 11.40
N VAL A 21 8.90 4.64 10.30
CA VAL A 21 7.78 3.72 10.06
C VAL A 21 8.23 2.26 10.01
N TRP A 22 9.47 2.01 9.57
CA TRP A 22 9.98 0.66 9.43
C TRP A 22 10.08 -0.02 10.80
N LEU A 23 10.59 0.68 11.81
CA LEU A 23 10.89 0.10 13.12
C LEU A 23 9.82 0.39 14.17
N HIS A 24 9.12 1.52 14.04
CA HIS A 24 8.19 2.03 15.05
C HIS A 24 6.85 2.46 14.44
N PRO A 25 6.13 1.56 13.73
CA PRO A 25 4.94 1.92 12.95
C PRO A 25 3.85 2.62 13.78
N LYS A 26 3.62 2.22 15.04
CA LYS A 26 2.64 2.88 15.93
C LYS A 26 3.04 4.31 16.29
N GLN A 27 4.29 4.53 16.66
CA GLN A 27 4.79 5.86 17.01
C GLN A 27 4.74 6.77 15.78
N THR A 28 5.13 6.25 14.62
CA THR A 28 5.07 7.00 13.36
C THR A 28 3.62 7.28 12.95
N ALA A 29 2.70 6.34 13.14
CA ALA A 29 1.27 6.53 12.89
C ALA A 29 0.70 7.64 13.78
N ARG A 30 0.99 7.62 15.09
CA ARG A 30 0.58 8.67 16.02
C ARG A 30 1.07 10.05 15.58
N TYR A 31 2.34 10.15 15.19
CA TYR A 31 2.91 11.40 14.66
C TYR A 31 2.22 11.84 13.36
N MET A 32 1.98 10.90 12.44
CA MET A 32 1.33 11.17 11.16
C MET A 32 -0.12 11.64 11.32
N ILE A 33 -0.86 11.05 12.25
CA ILE A 33 -2.27 11.37 12.51
C ILE A 33 -2.41 12.76 13.15
N ASN A 34 -1.60 13.02 14.19
CA ASN A 34 -1.77 14.20 15.06
C ASN A 34 -1.04 15.44 14.54
N GLU A 35 0.13 15.28 13.91
CA GLU A 35 1.02 16.40 13.60
C GLU A 35 1.10 16.74 12.10
N LYS A 36 0.69 15.82 11.22
CA LYS A 36 0.79 16.01 9.76
C LYS A 36 -0.53 16.34 9.09
N SER A 37 -0.42 17.11 8.01
CA SER A 37 -1.54 17.47 7.16
C SER A 37 -1.92 16.31 6.23
N ILE A 38 -3.16 16.33 5.75
CA ILE A 38 -3.63 15.39 4.72
C ILE A 38 -2.79 15.53 3.44
N GLY A 39 -2.39 16.75 3.08
CA GLY A 39 -1.51 16.99 1.91
C GLY A 39 -0.15 16.29 2.03
N PHE A 40 0.43 16.22 3.23
CA PHE A 40 1.65 15.44 3.45
C PHE A 40 1.41 13.93 3.31
N ALA A 41 0.25 13.44 3.75
CA ALA A 41 -0.16 12.05 3.54
C ALA A 41 -0.25 11.73 2.04
N ILE A 42 -0.92 12.60 1.28
CA ILE A 42 -1.05 12.49 -0.17
C ILE A 42 0.33 12.46 -0.84
N LEU A 43 1.27 13.32 -0.43
CA LEU A 43 2.63 13.30 -0.95
C LEU A 43 3.34 11.97 -0.72
N ILE A 44 3.26 11.40 0.49
CA ILE A 44 3.85 10.09 0.78
C ILE A 44 3.24 9.00 -0.10
N MET A 45 1.91 8.98 -0.21
CA MET A 45 1.21 7.99 -1.05
C MET A 45 1.58 8.13 -2.51
N SER A 46 1.60 9.35 -3.04
CA SER A 46 1.97 9.63 -4.43
C SER A 46 3.35 9.08 -4.78
N ILE A 47 4.32 9.17 -3.87
CA ILE A 47 5.67 8.63 -4.12
C ILE A 47 5.66 7.11 -3.98
N GLY A 48 5.11 6.57 -2.89
CA GLY A 48 5.11 5.13 -2.64
C GLY A 48 4.34 4.32 -3.69
N TYR A 49 3.21 4.84 -4.16
CA TYR A 49 2.39 4.18 -5.17
C TYR A 49 3.06 4.12 -6.55
N ILE A 50 4.11 4.91 -6.83
CA ILE A 50 4.92 4.71 -8.04
C ILE A 50 5.51 3.31 -8.02
N GLY A 51 6.17 2.94 -6.91
CA GLY A 51 6.76 1.60 -6.78
C GLY A 51 5.72 0.49 -6.77
N SER A 52 4.55 0.73 -6.17
CA SER A 52 3.44 -0.22 -6.21
C SER A 52 2.92 -0.45 -7.64
N ILE A 53 2.66 0.60 -8.42
CA ILE A 53 2.20 0.48 -9.81
C ILE A 53 3.26 -0.18 -10.66
N MET A 54 4.53 0.23 -10.53
CA MET A 54 5.62 -0.37 -11.27
C MET A 54 5.76 -1.86 -10.99
N SER A 55 5.59 -2.30 -9.74
CA SER A 55 5.59 -3.72 -9.42
C SER A 55 4.44 -4.49 -10.08
N GLY A 56 3.31 -3.83 -10.27
CA GLY A 56 2.14 -4.36 -10.97
C GLY A 56 2.28 -4.41 -12.49
N LEU A 57 3.36 -3.87 -13.08
CA LEU A 57 3.65 -4.04 -14.50
C LEU A 57 4.14 -5.45 -14.83
N THR A 58 4.60 -6.20 -13.82
CA THR A 58 5.06 -7.58 -14.01
C THR A 58 3.96 -8.40 -14.68
N ASP A 59 4.29 -9.13 -15.74
CA ASP A 59 3.37 -10.02 -16.47
C ASP A 59 2.16 -9.30 -17.11
N SER A 60 2.29 -8.00 -17.44
CA SER A 60 1.22 -7.20 -18.03
C SER A 60 1.33 -7.07 -19.56
N GLU A 61 0.76 -8.04 -20.29
CA GLU A 61 0.72 -8.07 -21.76
C GLU A 61 0.14 -6.80 -22.40
N PHE A 62 -0.80 -6.13 -21.73
CA PHE A 62 -1.43 -4.91 -22.24
C PHE A 62 -0.46 -3.74 -22.50
N PHE A 63 0.74 -3.80 -21.92
CA PHE A 63 1.71 -2.71 -21.94
C PHE A 63 2.96 -3.02 -22.77
N THR A 64 3.07 -4.18 -23.40
CA THR A 64 4.26 -4.62 -24.14
C THR A 64 4.61 -3.71 -25.31
N ASP A 65 3.61 -3.10 -25.95
CA ASP A 65 3.79 -2.22 -27.11
C ASP A 65 4.16 -0.77 -26.71
N LEU A 66 4.10 -0.43 -25.42
CA LEU A 66 4.40 0.91 -24.94
C LEU A 66 5.90 1.09 -24.69
N SER A 67 6.41 2.28 -25.00
CA SER A 67 7.82 2.57 -24.71
C SER A 67 8.08 2.60 -23.19
N PRO A 68 9.26 2.13 -22.72
CA PRO A 68 9.63 2.17 -21.30
C PRO A 68 9.51 3.57 -20.67
N TRP A 69 9.82 4.63 -21.44
CA TRP A 69 9.69 6.02 -20.99
C TRP A 69 8.24 6.43 -20.77
N LEU A 70 7.34 6.05 -21.68
CA LEU A 70 5.92 6.32 -21.55
C LEU A 70 5.35 5.56 -20.34
N LEU A 71 5.74 4.30 -20.16
CA LEU A 71 5.31 3.50 -19.01
C LEU A 71 5.74 4.11 -17.67
N ALA A 72 7.01 4.52 -17.56
CA ALA A 72 7.51 5.20 -16.37
C ALA A 72 6.74 6.50 -16.08
N LEU A 73 6.46 7.30 -17.12
CA LEU A 73 5.66 8.52 -16.99
C LEU A 73 4.23 8.24 -16.55
N LEU A 74 3.57 7.23 -17.13
CA LEU A 74 2.20 6.83 -16.74
C LEU A 74 2.17 6.37 -15.27
N CYS A 75 3.18 5.62 -14.80
CA CYS A 75 3.28 5.24 -13.40
C CYS A 75 3.32 6.47 -12.47
N VAL A 76 4.10 7.50 -12.82
CA VAL A 76 4.18 8.75 -12.04
C VAL A 76 2.86 9.53 -12.06
N ILE A 77 2.17 9.59 -13.21
CA ILE A 77 0.91 10.32 -13.36
C ILE A 77 -0.23 9.61 -12.61
N PHE A 78 -0.31 8.28 -12.69
CA PHE A 78 -1.39 7.51 -12.06
C PHE A 78 -1.14 7.20 -10.58
N ALA A 79 0.10 7.24 -10.09
CA ALA A 79 0.43 6.94 -8.69
C ALA A 79 -0.33 7.80 -7.66
N PRO A 80 -0.45 9.14 -7.80
CA PRO A 80 -1.27 9.95 -6.90
C PRO A 80 -2.74 9.51 -6.88
N ILE A 81 -3.30 9.22 -8.05
CA ILE A 81 -4.71 8.84 -8.21
C ILE A 81 -4.94 7.48 -7.54
N ALA A 82 -4.12 6.49 -7.88
CA ALA A 82 -4.17 5.16 -7.27
C ALA A 82 -3.93 5.22 -5.75
N GLY A 83 -3.00 6.06 -5.31
CA GLY A 83 -2.67 6.23 -3.90
C GLY A 83 -3.81 6.81 -3.08
N ILE A 84 -4.46 7.86 -3.59
CA ILE A 84 -5.62 8.48 -2.94
C ILE A 84 -6.80 7.50 -2.91
N ILE A 85 -7.15 6.91 -4.04
CA ILE A 85 -8.31 6.01 -4.14
C ILE A 85 -8.09 4.74 -3.31
N GLY A 86 -6.94 4.09 -3.48
CA GLY A 86 -6.59 2.86 -2.77
C GLY A 86 -6.56 3.06 -1.26
N THR A 87 -5.94 4.15 -0.80
CA THR A 87 -5.89 4.44 0.64
C THR A 87 -7.24 4.91 1.18
N ALA A 88 -8.04 5.64 0.41
CA ALA A 88 -9.41 6.00 0.79
C ALA A 88 -10.28 4.76 0.99
N ILE A 89 -10.23 3.81 0.05
CA ILE A 89 -10.96 2.54 0.16
C ILE A 89 -10.45 1.73 1.37
N SER A 90 -9.13 1.60 1.52
CA SER A 90 -8.53 0.90 2.65
C SER A 90 -8.92 1.53 4.00
N ALA A 91 -8.88 2.86 4.10
CA ALA A 91 -9.30 3.61 5.27
C ALA A 91 -10.81 3.41 5.55
N LEU A 92 -11.65 3.39 4.52
CA LEU A 92 -13.08 3.16 4.68
C LEU A 92 -13.36 1.75 5.22
N ILE A 93 -12.75 0.74 4.61
CA ILE A 93 -12.91 -0.67 5.03
C ILE A 93 -12.43 -0.86 6.47
N THR A 94 -11.20 -0.42 6.77
CA THR A 94 -10.63 -0.57 8.12
C THR A 94 -11.34 0.30 9.16
N TRP A 95 -11.94 1.42 8.75
CA TRP A 95 -12.81 2.22 9.61
C TRP A 95 -14.07 1.44 9.99
N LEU A 96 -14.80 0.91 9.02
CA LEU A 96 -16.03 0.15 9.24
C LEU A 96 -15.79 -1.09 10.10
N PHE A 97 -14.78 -1.89 9.76
CA PHE A 97 -14.50 -3.12 10.50
C PHE A 97 -13.84 -2.85 11.86
N GLY A 98 -13.08 -1.77 12.00
CA GLY A 98 -12.52 -1.38 13.30
C GLY A 98 -13.60 -1.01 14.31
N LYS A 99 -14.76 -0.51 13.86
CA LYS A 99 -15.92 -0.28 14.73
C LYS A 99 -16.48 -1.56 15.33
N LEU A 100 -16.36 -2.71 14.67
CA LEU A 100 -16.78 -4.02 15.22
C LEU A 100 -15.97 -4.39 16.46
N PHE A 101 -14.72 -3.92 16.55
CA PHE A 101 -13.83 -4.10 17.70
C PHE A 101 -13.85 -2.90 18.66
N LYS A 102 -14.90 -2.06 18.61
CA LYS A 102 -15.05 -0.83 19.42
C LYS A 102 -13.94 0.21 19.20
N GLY A 103 -13.32 0.20 18.02
CA GLY A 103 -12.28 1.15 17.66
C GLY A 103 -12.76 2.61 17.64
N THR A 104 -11.94 3.52 18.18
CA THR A 104 -12.31 4.94 18.35
C THR A 104 -11.83 5.83 17.20
N GLY A 105 -11.07 5.29 16.25
CA GLY A 105 -10.45 6.04 15.17
C GLY A 105 -11.47 6.66 14.22
N THR A 106 -11.11 7.82 13.67
CA THR A 106 -11.86 8.44 12.59
C THR A 106 -11.36 7.98 11.23
N TYR A 107 -12.18 8.18 10.20
CA TYR A 107 -11.75 7.94 8.82
C TYR A 107 -10.51 8.78 8.45
N SER A 108 -10.45 10.03 8.91
CA SER A 108 -9.32 10.93 8.66
C SER A 108 -8.02 10.42 9.29
N ASP A 109 -8.10 9.88 10.51
CA ASP A 109 -6.94 9.30 11.20
C ASP A 109 -6.41 8.09 10.44
N LEU A 110 -7.31 7.21 10.00
CA LEU A 110 -6.94 6.04 9.20
C LEU A 110 -6.37 6.43 7.84
N PHE A 111 -6.99 7.39 7.14
CA PHE A 111 -6.48 7.86 5.86
C PHE A 111 -5.06 8.43 5.98
N LYS A 112 -4.82 9.30 6.98
CA LYS A 112 -3.48 9.83 7.24
C LYS A 112 -2.51 8.75 7.66
N GLY A 113 -2.89 7.88 8.59
CA GLY A 113 -2.02 6.82 9.10
C GLY A 113 -1.67 5.80 8.02
N LEU A 114 -2.65 5.35 7.23
CA LEU A 114 -2.46 4.30 6.23
C LEU A 114 -1.63 4.77 5.05
N SER A 115 -1.48 6.09 4.83
CA SER A 115 -0.49 6.62 3.88
C SER A 115 0.93 6.09 4.12
N LEU A 116 1.27 5.77 5.38
CA LEU A 116 2.57 5.22 5.75
C LEU A 116 2.82 3.82 5.18
N THR A 117 1.77 3.08 4.82
CA THR A 117 1.89 1.76 4.19
C THR A 117 2.48 1.84 2.77
N ALA A 118 2.46 3.02 2.15
CA ALA A 118 3.09 3.28 0.86
C ALA A 118 4.62 3.46 0.97
N VAL A 119 5.16 3.78 2.15
CA VAL A 119 6.59 4.09 2.32
C VAL A 119 7.50 2.94 1.89
N PRO A 120 7.26 1.66 2.27
CA PRO A 120 8.10 0.56 1.81
C PRO A 120 8.15 0.42 0.29
N PHE A 121 7.07 0.72 -0.42
CA PHE A 121 7.01 0.63 -1.88
C PHE A 121 7.94 1.63 -2.59
N ILE A 122 8.36 2.71 -1.94
CA ILE A 122 9.36 3.63 -2.49
C ILE A 122 10.65 2.89 -2.83
N VAL A 123 11.01 1.86 -2.05
CA VAL A 123 12.20 1.03 -2.28
C VAL A 123 12.14 0.30 -3.62
N LEU A 124 10.95 -0.03 -4.12
CA LEU A 124 10.78 -0.77 -5.37
C LEU A 124 11.06 0.06 -6.62
N ILE A 125 10.93 1.39 -6.54
CA ILE A 125 11.10 2.30 -7.67
C ILE A 125 12.43 2.07 -8.41
N PRO A 126 13.62 2.09 -7.76
CA PRO A 126 14.88 1.85 -8.45
C PRO A 126 14.97 0.44 -9.07
N PHE A 127 14.46 -0.61 -8.41
CA PHE A 127 14.52 -1.98 -8.93
C PHE A 127 13.71 -2.12 -10.23
N TYR A 128 12.47 -1.65 -10.21
CA TYR A 128 11.60 -1.76 -11.37
C TYR A 128 11.94 -0.76 -12.48
N LEU A 129 12.52 0.41 -12.16
CA LEU A 129 13.07 1.29 -13.19
C LEU A 129 14.25 0.62 -13.90
N ILE A 130 15.20 0.05 -13.16
CA ILE A 130 16.33 -0.66 -13.77
C ILE A 130 15.83 -1.81 -14.63
N TRP A 131 14.88 -2.60 -14.13
CA TRP A 131 14.31 -3.72 -14.90
C TRP A 131 13.60 -3.26 -16.16
N LEU A 132 12.71 -2.26 -16.06
CA LEU A 132 11.95 -1.72 -17.18
C LEU A 132 12.85 -1.18 -18.30
N PHE A 133 14.00 -0.57 -17.97
CA PHE A 133 14.92 -0.02 -18.97
C PHE A 133 15.98 -1.00 -19.48
N THR A 134 16.32 -2.05 -18.72
CA THR A 134 17.35 -3.02 -19.12
C THR A 134 16.77 -4.23 -19.83
N SER A 135 15.55 -4.65 -19.49
CA SER A 135 14.87 -5.78 -20.12
C SER A 135 13.35 -5.66 -19.96
N PRO A 136 12.70 -4.71 -20.67
CA PRO A 136 11.25 -4.47 -20.58
C PRO A 136 10.42 -5.71 -20.96
N GLU A 137 10.84 -6.47 -21.97
CA GLU A 137 10.15 -7.69 -22.40
C GLU A 137 10.08 -8.72 -21.26
N SER A 138 11.18 -8.96 -20.55
CA SER A 138 11.20 -9.89 -19.41
C SER A 138 10.39 -9.44 -18.20
N LEU A 139 10.03 -8.15 -18.12
CA LEU A 139 9.17 -7.61 -17.08
C LEU A 139 7.69 -7.73 -17.48
N LEU A 140 7.37 -7.40 -18.73
CA LEU A 140 5.99 -7.21 -19.19
C LEU A 140 5.37 -8.46 -19.80
N ASP A 141 6.15 -9.30 -20.48
CA ASP A 141 5.66 -10.48 -21.19
C ASP A 141 5.65 -11.71 -20.27
N PRO A 142 4.48 -12.26 -19.89
CA PRO A 142 4.38 -13.47 -19.07
C PRO A 142 4.90 -14.72 -19.80
N ASN A 143 5.02 -14.68 -21.12
CA ASN A 143 5.51 -15.77 -21.95
C ASN A 143 6.98 -15.59 -22.34
N PHE A 144 7.71 -14.66 -21.71
CA PHE A 144 9.10 -14.39 -22.02
C PHE A 144 9.96 -15.66 -21.89
N MET A 145 10.50 -16.14 -23.02
CA MET A 145 11.31 -17.37 -23.08
C MET A 145 12.83 -17.12 -23.02
N GLY A 146 13.26 -15.87 -22.79
CA GLY A 146 14.67 -15.48 -22.75
C GLY A 146 15.33 -15.71 -21.39
N SER A 147 16.62 -15.36 -21.30
CA SER A 147 17.34 -15.36 -20.02
C SER A 147 16.83 -14.24 -19.11
N LEU A 148 16.46 -14.57 -17.87
CA LEU A 148 16.05 -13.57 -16.89
C LEU A 148 17.20 -12.59 -16.59
N PRO A 149 16.94 -11.27 -16.53
CA PRO A 149 17.96 -10.30 -16.18
C PRO A 149 18.37 -10.45 -14.71
N TRP A 150 19.59 -10.03 -14.37
CA TRP A 150 20.13 -10.13 -13.01
C TRP A 150 19.26 -9.43 -11.95
N ILE A 151 18.50 -8.41 -12.36
CA ILE A 151 17.62 -7.61 -11.49
C ILE A 151 16.33 -8.33 -11.10
N PHE A 152 15.95 -9.41 -11.80
CA PHE A 152 14.73 -10.18 -11.55
C PHE A 152 14.62 -10.62 -10.09
N TRP A 153 15.59 -11.40 -9.60
CA TRP A 153 15.54 -11.95 -8.23
C TRP A 153 15.56 -10.86 -7.15
N PRO A 154 16.43 -9.84 -7.21
CA PRO A 154 16.37 -8.71 -6.28
C PRO A 154 15.03 -7.99 -6.29
N ALA A 155 14.42 -7.73 -7.46
CA ALA A 155 13.14 -7.05 -7.57
C ALA A 155 12.01 -7.87 -6.94
N ILE A 156 11.92 -9.17 -7.25
CA ILE A 156 10.90 -10.07 -6.70
C ILE A 156 11.05 -10.21 -5.19
N LEU A 157 12.27 -10.42 -4.68
CA LEU A 157 12.52 -10.50 -3.24
C LEU A 157 12.16 -9.18 -2.53
N ALA A 158 12.55 -8.04 -3.10
CA ALA A 158 12.20 -6.73 -2.57
C ALA A 158 10.68 -6.54 -2.53
N SER A 159 9.95 -6.93 -3.58
CA SER A 159 8.49 -6.86 -3.64
C SER A 159 7.85 -7.68 -2.53
N ILE A 160 8.28 -8.94 -2.32
CA ILE A 160 7.76 -9.78 -1.24
C ILE A 160 7.99 -9.13 0.13
N VAL A 161 9.21 -8.67 0.39
CA VAL A 161 9.57 -8.01 1.67
C VAL A 161 8.73 -6.76 1.88
N VAL A 162 8.61 -5.91 0.87
CA VAL A 162 7.82 -4.67 0.91
C VAL A 162 6.35 -4.96 1.17
N THR A 163 5.74 -5.94 0.50
CA THR A 163 4.33 -6.31 0.72
C THR A 163 4.10 -6.78 2.16
N ILE A 164 4.95 -7.67 2.67
CA ILE A 164 4.86 -8.16 4.06
C ILE A 164 5.03 -6.99 5.04
N TRP A 165 6.00 -6.12 4.80
CA TRP A 165 6.29 -5.02 5.71
C TRP A 165 5.20 -3.94 5.71
N SER A 166 4.66 -3.60 4.54
CA SER A 166 3.51 -2.71 4.42
C SER A 166 2.28 -3.25 5.13
N PHE A 167 2.07 -4.58 5.12
CA PHE A 167 1.03 -5.21 5.91
C PHE A 167 1.30 -5.05 7.43
N VAL A 168 2.52 -5.31 7.91
CA VAL A 168 2.89 -5.10 9.32
C VAL A 168 2.66 -3.64 9.76
N ILE A 169 3.05 -2.68 8.92
CA ILE A 169 2.80 -1.25 9.16
C ILE A 169 1.30 -0.97 9.24
N SER A 170 0.49 -1.53 8.34
CA SER A 170 -0.95 -1.33 8.34
C SER A 170 -1.60 -1.80 9.65
N VAL A 171 -1.16 -2.94 10.20
CA VAL A 171 -1.62 -3.42 11.53
C VAL A 171 -1.26 -2.42 12.62
N GLY A 172 -0.03 -1.91 12.62
CA GLY A 172 0.41 -0.90 13.59
C GLY A 172 -0.38 0.40 13.51
N VAL A 173 -0.63 0.88 12.28
CA VAL A 173 -1.44 2.06 12.00
C VAL A 173 -2.87 1.88 12.49
N VAL A 174 -3.53 0.78 12.11
CA VAL A 174 -4.93 0.50 12.48
C VAL A 174 -5.06 0.35 14.00
N ALA A 175 -4.11 -0.32 14.64
CA ALA A 175 -4.07 -0.44 16.10
C ALA A 175 -3.95 0.93 16.79
N GLU A 176 -3.08 1.80 16.29
CA GLU A 176 -2.89 3.14 16.85
C GLU A 176 -4.07 4.06 16.57
N ALA A 177 -4.60 4.08 15.33
CA ALA A 177 -5.72 4.94 14.96
C ALA A 177 -6.98 4.58 15.75
N HIS A 178 -7.29 3.28 15.89
CA HIS A 178 -8.46 2.82 16.62
C HIS A 178 -8.25 2.64 18.12
N GLN A 179 -7.02 2.78 18.62
CA GLN A 179 -6.64 2.49 20.02
C GLN A 179 -7.05 1.06 20.45
N ILE A 180 -6.82 0.09 19.57
CA ILE A 180 -7.11 -1.33 19.78
C ILE A 180 -5.82 -2.15 19.84
N SER A 181 -5.92 -3.40 20.31
CA SER A 181 -4.78 -4.32 20.33
C SER A 181 -4.32 -4.71 18.91
N ASN A 182 -3.07 -5.14 18.77
CA ASN A 182 -2.51 -5.55 17.47
C ASN A 182 -3.30 -6.71 16.84
N TRP A 183 -3.78 -7.64 17.64
CA TRP A 183 -4.57 -8.77 17.17
C TRP A 183 -5.93 -8.31 16.61
N MET A 184 -6.61 -7.38 17.29
CA MET A 184 -7.86 -6.81 16.78
C MET A 184 -7.62 -6.01 15.49
N ALA A 185 -6.52 -5.26 15.40
CA ALA A 185 -6.14 -4.54 14.19
C ALA A 185 -5.82 -5.49 13.02
N PHE A 186 -5.12 -6.59 13.29
CA PHE A 186 -4.89 -7.65 12.30
C PHE A 186 -6.22 -8.18 11.75
N PHE A 187 -7.16 -8.57 12.61
CA PHE A 187 -8.47 -9.06 12.16
C PHE A 187 -9.33 -7.99 11.49
N THR A 188 -9.17 -6.72 11.86
CA THR A 188 -9.80 -5.59 11.18
C THR A 188 -9.39 -5.48 9.71
N ILE A 189 -8.16 -5.86 9.37
CA ILE A 189 -7.66 -5.87 7.98
C ILE A 189 -7.94 -7.22 7.32
N PHE A 190 -7.75 -8.31 8.04
CA PHE A 190 -7.80 -9.68 7.51
C PHE A 190 -9.22 -10.14 7.17
N ILE A 191 -10.21 -9.85 8.02
CA ILE A 191 -11.61 -10.28 7.80
C ILE A 191 -12.18 -9.69 6.49
N PRO A 192 -12.09 -8.37 6.22
CA PRO A 192 -12.52 -7.81 4.93
C PRO A 192 -11.79 -8.43 3.75
N GLY A 193 -10.48 -8.68 3.89
CA GLY A 193 -9.68 -9.31 2.85
C GLY A 193 -10.21 -10.70 2.47
N ILE A 194 -10.54 -11.53 3.47
CA ILE A 194 -11.17 -12.84 3.23
C ILE A 194 -12.54 -12.69 2.57
N ILE A 195 -13.38 -11.77 3.04
CA ILE A 195 -14.72 -11.57 2.47
C ILE A 195 -14.62 -11.17 1.00
N LEU A 196 -13.75 -10.22 0.66
CA LEU A 196 -13.51 -9.80 -0.72
C LEU A 196 -12.93 -10.94 -1.57
N PHE A 197 -11.99 -11.71 -1.03
CA PHE A 197 -11.43 -12.87 -1.72
C PHE A 197 -12.51 -13.89 -2.06
N ILE A 198 -13.37 -14.27 -1.10
CA ILE A 198 -14.47 -15.21 -1.33
C ILE A 198 -15.45 -14.64 -2.36
N LEU A 199 -15.80 -13.36 -2.27
CA LEU A 199 -16.71 -12.70 -3.21
C LEU A 199 -16.20 -12.77 -4.65
N PHE A 200 -14.94 -12.38 -4.88
CA PHE A 200 -14.33 -12.42 -6.21
C PHE A 200 -14.13 -13.84 -6.72
N PHE A 201 -13.76 -14.78 -5.84
CA PHE A 201 -13.64 -16.19 -6.19
C PHE A 201 -14.98 -16.76 -6.68
N VAL A 202 -16.06 -16.53 -5.94
CA VAL A 202 -17.41 -16.99 -6.34
C VAL A 202 -17.84 -16.34 -7.66
N LEU A 203 -17.62 -15.03 -7.81
CA LEU A 203 -17.95 -14.31 -9.05
C LEU A 203 -17.20 -14.88 -10.26
N PHE A 204 -15.91 -15.16 -10.10
CA PHE A 204 -15.09 -15.78 -11.14
C PHE A 204 -15.65 -17.15 -11.58
N PHE A 205 -16.03 -18.01 -10.64
CA PHE A 205 -16.63 -19.31 -10.96
C PHE A 205 -17.98 -19.18 -11.68
N ILE A 206 -18.83 -18.23 -11.27
CA ILE A 206 -20.11 -17.97 -11.93
C ILE A 206 -19.88 -17.57 -13.39
N ILE A 207 -18.95 -16.65 -13.64
CA ILE A 207 -18.63 -16.18 -15.00
C ILE A 207 -18.05 -17.33 -15.82
N LEU A 208 -17.13 -18.11 -15.27
CA LEU A 208 -16.49 -19.23 -15.96
C LEU A 208 -17.51 -20.30 -16.37
N VAL A 209 -18.40 -20.71 -15.46
CA VAL A 209 -19.48 -21.66 -15.78
C VAL A 209 -20.44 -21.07 -16.82
N GLY A 210 -20.77 -19.78 -16.72
CA GLY A 210 -21.62 -19.10 -17.70
C GLY A 210 -21.01 -19.09 -19.11
N ILE A 211 -19.73 -18.77 -19.24
CA ILE A 211 -19.02 -18.77 -20.53
C ILE A 211 -18.96 -20.18 -21.13
N ILE A 212 -18.62 -21.20 -20.32
CA ILE A 212 -18.60 -22.59 -20.78
C ILE A 212 -19.99 -23.04 -21.22
N GLY A 213 -21.03 -22.72 -20.43
CA GLY A 213 -22.41 -23.07 -20.76
C GLY A 213 -22.90 -22.43 -22.06
N VAL A 214 -22.54 -21.17 -22.32
CA VAL A 214 -22.85 -20.48 -23.58
C VAL A 214 -22.02 -21.04 -24.74
N GLY A 215 -20.75 -21.35 -24.54
CA GLY A 215 -19.87 -21.91 -25.59
C GLY A 215 -20.17 -23.36 -25.97
N MET A 216 -20.94 -24.08 -25.14
CA MET A 216 -21.42 -25.44 -25.42
C MET A 216 -22.80 -25.48 -26.11
N MET A 217 -23.48 -24.34 -26.25
CA MET A 217 -24.73 -24.20 -27.03
C MET A 217 -24.43 -23.73 -28.46
#